data_AF-A0A3D4UID6-F1
#
_entry.id   AF-A0A3D4UID6-F1
#
_cell.length_a   1.000
_cell.length_b   1.000
_cell.length_c   1.000
_cell.angle_alpha   90.00
_cell.angle_beta   90.00
_cell.angle_gamma   90.00
#
_symmetry.space_group_name_H-M   'P 1'
#
loop_
_entity.id
_entity.type
_entity.pdbx_description
1 polymer ?
#
loop_
_entity_poly.entity_id
_entity_poly.type
_entity_poly.pdbx_seq_one_letter_code
_entity_poly.pdbx_strand_id
1 'polypeptide(L)'
;SRPVPTQILRIINDNDGGYPITTAPALILSGGSTLAQGMLTFTAPGGASDLEVGKGVEIAVDVREIEEERELKAVRWNNYDYARARIGFIGELTNRKDKPVRMEIVKVAFGERPEAGQGAQIEMLSPYDPRLGSEDDWNWWHGYSWPWWWSRFNGMARISWDITIEPGQSMEIDANWGYFWR
;
A
#
# COMPACT_ATOMS: atom_id res chain seq x y z
N SER A 1 -2.42 1.02 14.90
CA SER A 1 -0.96 1.12 15.09
C SER A 1 -0.41 2.11 14.07
N ARG A 2 0.66 2.84 14.38
CA ARG A 2 1.36 3.60 13.32
C ARG A 2 1.96 2.60 12.32
N PRO A 3 1.88 2.83 11.01
CA PRO A 3 2.52 1.97 10.04
C PRO A 3 4.03 1.95 10.30
N VAL A 4 4.64 0.76 10.25
CA VAL A 4 6.08 0.58 10.41
C VAL A 4 6.59 0.03 9.08
N PRO A 5 7.51 0.75 8.40
CA PRO A 5 8.10 0.25 7.16
C PRO A 5 8.78 -1.09 7.37
N THR A 6 8.75 -1.93 6.35
CA THR A 6 9.50 -3.19 6.31
C THR A 6 10.70 -3.02 5.37
N GLN A 7 11.87 -3.44 5.80
CA GLN A 7 13.05 -3.54 4.95
C GLN A 7 12.96 -4.83 4.14
N ILE A 8 13.04 -4.69 2.82
CA ILE A 8 12.96 -5.79 1.87
C ILE A 8 14.29 -5.92 1.12
N LEU A 9 14.76 -7.15 0.99
CA LEU A 9 15.76 -7.52 -0.02
C LEU A 9 15.01 -8.07 -1.23
N ARG A 10 14.97 -7.29 -2.32
CA ARG A 10 14.41 -7.73 -3.60
C ARG A 10 15.46 -8.46 -4.41
N ILE A 11 15.17 -9.70 -4.78
CA ILE A 11 15.99 -10.55 -5.64
C ILE A 11 15.37 -10.55 -7.03
N ILE A 12 16.14 -10.17 -8.03
CA ILE A 12 15.71 -10.17 -9.44
C ILE A 12 16.47 -11.27 -10.15
N ASN A 13 15.76 -12.14 -10.88
CA ASN A 13 16.36 -13.16 -11.72
C ASN A 13 16.64 -12.57 -13.12
N ASP A 14 17.84 -12.02 -13.33
CA ASP A 14 18.26 -11.44 -14.60
C ASP A 14 18.78 -12.48 -15.62
N ASN A 15 18.64 -13.77 -15.33
CA ASN A 15 19.12 -14.87 -16.16
C ASN A 15 18.23 -15.09 -17.40
N ASP A 16 18.38 -14.24 -18.41
CA ASP A 16 17.64 -14.32 -19.68
C ASP A 16 17.88 -15.66 -20.40
N GLY A 17 16.80 -16.36 -20.76
CA GLY A 17 16.83 -17.71 -21.33
C GLY A 17 17.33 -18.81 -20.38
N GLY A 18 17.59 -18.49 -19.11
CA GLY A 18 18.12 -19.41 -18.11
C GLY A 18 17.06 -20.05 -17.21
N TYR A 19 17.53 -20.63 -16.10
CA TYR A 19 16.68 -21.36 -15.15
C TYR A 19 15.99 -20.40 -14.15
N PRO A 20 14.78 -20.75 -13.68
CA PRO A 20 14.15 -20.03 -12.59
C PRO A 20 14.90 -20.23 -11.28
N ILE A 21 14.77 -19.28 -10.37
CA ILE A 21 15.10 -19.53 -8.97
C ILE A 21 13.92 -20.29 -8.35
N THR A 22 14.19 -21.46 -7.77
CA THR A 22 13.14 -22.31 -7.17
C THR A 22 12.86 -21.93 -5.73
N THR A 23 11.67 -22.31 -5.25
CA THR A 23 11.27 -22.07 -3.87
C THR A 23 12.24 -22.77 -2.91
N ALA A 24 12.88 -22.00 -2.02
CA ALA A 24 13.84 -22.53 -1.07
C ALA A 24 13.98 -21.62 0.16
N PRO A 25 14.31 -22.17 1.34
CA PRO A 25 14.73 -21.36 2.47
C PRO A 25 15.95 -20.50 2.12
N ALA A 26 15.92 -19.24 2.53
CA ALA A 26 16.99 -18.28 2.32
C ALA A 26 17.49 -17.74 3.66
N LEU A 27 18.81 -17.57 3.76
CA LEU A 27 19.51 -16.95 4.89
C LEU A 27 20.18 -15.67 4.40
N ILE A 28 19.85 -14.55 5.02
CA ILE A 28 20.46 -13.25 4.72
C ILE A 28 21.58 -12.99 5.71
N LEU A 29 22.80 -12.83 5.18
CA LEU A 29 24.01 -12.55 5.95
C LEU A 29 24.55 -11.16 5.63
N SER A 30 25.12 -10.47 6.62
CA SER A 30 25.92 -9.26 6.42
C SER A 30 27.11 -9.26 7.37
N GLY A 31 28.32 -9.03 6.82
CA GLY A 31 29.54 -9.05 7.62
C GLY A 31 29.76 -10.36 8.41
N GLY A 32 29.28 -11.50 7.88
CA GLY A 32 29.36 -12.80 8.56
C GLY A 32 28.31 -13.04 9.65
N SER A 33 27.41 -12.08 9.90
CA SER A 33 26.31 -12.22 10.86
C SER A 33 24.97 -12.47 10.17
N THR A 34 24.12 -13.29 10.78
CA THR A 34 22.74 -13.51 10.33
C THR A 34 21.88 -12.28 10.57
N LEU A 35 21.27 -11.75 9.50
CA LEU A 35 20.30 -10.65 9.58
C LEU A 35 18.87 -11.15 9.58
N ALA A 36 18.54 -12.10 8.71
CA ALA A 36 17.17 -12.58 8.54
C ALA A 36 17.15 -13.98 7.91
N GLN A 37 16.01 -14.64 8.05
CA GLN A 37 15.69 -15.91 7.41
C GLN A 37 14.30 -15.80 6.79
N GLY A 38 14.12 -16.38 5.62
CA GLY A 38 12.85 -16.35 4.90
C GLY A 38 12.70 -17.50 3.92
N MET A 39 11.59 -17.50 3.19
CA MET A 39 11.37 -18.42 2.09
C MET A 39 11.45 -17.63 0.78
N LEU A 40 12.40 -17.98 -0.08
CA LEU A 40 12.38 -17.49 -1.44
C LEU A 40 11.27 -18.21 -2.20
N THR A 41 10.49 -17.48 -2.98
CA THR A 41 9.46 -18.06 -3.84
C THR A 41 9.98 -18.28 -5.25
N PHE A 42 9.30 -19.14 -6.01
CA PHE A 42 9.60 -19.37 -7.42
C PHE A 42 9.70 -18.03 -8.18
N THR A 43 10.86 -17.78 -8.78
CA THR A 43 11.17 -16.56 -9.52
C THR A 43 11.60 -16.92 -10.94
N ALA A 44 10.70 -16.76 -11.90
CA ALA A 44 10.98 -16.96 -13.33
C ALA A 44 12.08 -16.00 -13.83
N PRO A 45 12.76 -16.31 -14.95
CA PRO A 45 13.61 -15.33 -15.64
C PRO A 45 12.89 -14.00 -15.89
N GLY A 46 13.55 -12.89 -15.58
CA GLY A 46 13.00 -11.53 -15.60
C GLY A 46 12.07 -11.19 -14.43
N GLY A 47 11.75 -12.17 -13.57
CA GLY A 47 10.91 -11.98 -12.38
C GLY A 47 11.67 -11.47 -11.16
N ALA A 48 10.92 -11.11 -10.12
CA ALA A 48 11.46 -10.70 -8.84
C ALA A 48 10.75 -11.43 -7.68
N SER A 49 11.46 -11.59 -6.57
CA SER A 49 10.93 -12.04 -5.29
C SER A 49 11.50 -11.21 -4.15
N ASP A 50 10.69 -11.03 -3.12
CA ASP A 50 11.00 -10.16 -1.99
C ASP A 50 11.23 -11.02 -0.74
N LEU A 51 12.32 -10.74 -0.02
CA LEU A 51 12.61 -11.31 1.29
C LEU A 51 12.58 -10.22 2.36
N GLU A 52 11.74 -10.39 3.38
CA GLU A 52 11.74 -9.51 4.54
C GLU A 52 13.05 -9.66 5.33
N VAL A 53 13.72 -8.54 5.57
CA VAL A 53 14.91 -8.47 6.44
C VAL A 53 14.48 -8.11 7.86
N GLY A 54 13.53 -7.18 8.01
CA GLY A 54 13.02 -6.75 9.30
C GLY A 54 12.40 -5.36 9.24
N LYS A 55 12.17 -4.73 10.39
CA LYS A 55 11.51 -3.41 10.44
C LYS A 55 12.46 -2.26 10.13
N GLY A 56 11.98 -1.30 9.33
CA GLY A 56 12.64 -0.06 8.94
C GLY A 56 12.56 1.02 10.00
N VAL A 57 13.06 0.75 11.21
CA VAL A 57 12.92 1.64 12.39
C VAL A 57 13.55 3.03 12.22
N GLU A 58 14.48 3.17 11.28
CA GLU A 58 15.14 4.45 10.94
C GLU A 58 14.32 5.30 9.96
N ILE A 59 13.18 4.78 9.49
CA ILE A 59 12.23 5.54 8.70
C ILE A 59 11.06 5.89 9.60
N ALA A 60 10.91 7.18 9.90
CA ALA A 60 9.77 7.66 10.65
C ALA A 60 8.60 7.87 9.72
N VAL A 61 7.43 7.38 10.12
CA VAL A 61 6.18 7.52 9.38
C VAL A 61 5.12 8.10 10.31
N ASP A 62 4.53 9.22 9.91
CA ASP A 62 3.29 9.73 10.48
C ASP A 62 2.22 9.77 9.39
N VAL A 63 1.01 9.35 9.73
CA VAL A 63 -0.11 9.31 8.77
C VAL A 63 -1.34 9.90 9.40
N ARG A 64 -2.09 10.68 8.62
CA ARG A 64 -3.35 11.28 9.03
C ARG A 64 -4.37 11.07 7.93
N GLU A 65 -5.56 10.64 8.33
CA GLU A 65 -6.75 10.62 7.49
C GLU A 65 -7.78 11.56 8.09
N ILE A 66 -8.22 12.53 7.29
CA ILE A 66 -9.04 13.63 7.76
C ILE A 66 -10.20 13.77 6.78
N GLU A 67 -11.42 13.93 7.31
CA GLU A 67 -12.53 14.39 6.49
C GLU A 67 -12.36 15.89 6.21
N GLU A 68 -12.08 16.23 4.96
CA GLU A 68 -11.81 17.60 4.51
C GLU A 68 -13.10 18.40 4.32
N GLU A 69 -14.10 17.74 3.74
CA GLU A 69 -15.41 18.32 3.44
C GLU A 69 -16.51 17.27 3.50
N ARG A 70 -17.74 17.73 3.69
CA ARG A 70 -18.94 16.90 3.60
C ARG A 70 -20.05 17.62 2.86
N GLU A 71 -20.53 16.97 1.80
CA GLU A 71 -21.75 17.37 1.10
C GLU A 71 -22.92 16.53 1.63
N LEU A 72 -23.82 17.20 2.34
CA LEU A 72 -25.07 16.58 2.78
C LEU A 72 -26.00 16.41 1.57
N LYS A 73 -26.64 15.24 1.45
CA LYS A 73 -27.57 14.92 0.35
C LYS A 73 -26.95 15.02 -1.05
N ALA A 74 -25.66 14.70 -1.17
CA ALA A 74 -24.92 14.66 -2.44
C ALA A 74 -25.64 13.83 -3.52
N VAL A 75 -26.29 12.73 -3.13
CA VAL A 75 -27.11 11.91 -4.04
C VAL A 75 -28.37 11.43 -3.35
N ARG A 76 -29.49 11.42 -4.07
CA ARG A 76 -30.72 10.72 -3.64
C ARG A 76 -30.93 9.45 -4.46
N TRP A 77 -31.04 8.32 -3.78
CA TRP A 77 -31.28 7.03 -4.42
C TRP A 77 -32.05 6.07 -3.51
N ASN A 78 -32.96 5.29 -4.10
CA ASN A 78 -33.83 4.37 -3.36
C ASN A 78 -34.53 5.03 -2.14
N ASN A 79 -35.02 6.26 -2.32
CA ASN A 79 -35.66 7.09 -1.28
C ASN A 79 -34.77 7.48 -0.07
N TYR A 80 -33.45 7.32 -0.18
CA TYR A 80 -32.49 7.80 0.81
C TYR A 80 -31.62 8.92 0.23
N ASP A 81 -31.30 9.89 1.09
CA ASP A 81 -30.28 10.89 0.79
C ASP A 81 -28.94 10.34 1.31
N TYR A 82 -27.90 10.37 0.47
CA TYR A 82 -26.54 9.94 0.79
C TYR A 82 -25.67 11.17 0.91
N ALA A 83 -24.90 11.25 1.98
CA ALA A 83 -23.85 12.25 2.13
C ALA A 83 -22.58 11.76 1.42
N ARG A 84 -21.78 12.71 0.93
CA ARG A 84 -20.45 12.45 0.38
C ARG A 84 -19.43 13.19 1.22
N ALA A 85 -18.51 12.45 1.82
CA ALA A 85 -17.35 12.99 2.50
C ALA A 85 -16.15 12.97 1.54
N ARG A 86 -15.32 14.01 1.54
CA ARG A 86 -13.97 13.93 0.95
C ARG A 86 -13.00 13.57 2.06
N ILE A 87 -12.31 12.47 1.89
CA ILE A 87 -11.29 12.01 2.83
C ILE A 87 -9.93 12.37 2.24
N GLY A 88 -9.16 13.16 2.98
CA GLY A 88 -7.76 13.46 2.70
C GLY A 88 -6.85 12.52 3.49
N PHE A 89 -5.76 12.11 2.86
CA PHE A 89 -4.68 11.32 3.42
C PHE A 89 -3.38 12.10 3.28
N ILE A 90 -2.64 12.21 4.38
CA ILE A 90 -1.30 12.79 4.41
C ILE A 90 -0.38 11.78 5.06
N GLY A 91 0.72 11.45 4.39
CA GLY A 91 1.82 10.64 4.91
C GLY A 91 3.10 11.46 4.99
N GLU A 92 3.60 11.71 6.20
CA GLU A 92 4.89 12.34 6.45
C GLU A 92 5.95 11.23 6.66
N LEU A 93 6.91 11.15 5.74
CA LEU A 93 7.97 10.14 5.72
C LEU A 93 9.31 10.81 5.97
N THR A 94 10.10 10.32 6.92
CA THR A 94 11.43 10.88 7.21
C THR A 94 12.49 9.79 7.21
N ASN A 95 13.51 9.97 6.37
CA ASN A 95 14.68 9.09 6.34
C ASN A 95 15.71 9.56 7.37
N ARG A 96 15.95 8.77 8.42
CA ARG A 96 16.98 9.06 9.44
C ARG A 96 18.30 8.34 9.19
N LYS A 97 18.43 7.63 8.07
CA LYS A 97 19.69 7.00 7.66
C LYS A 97 20.65 8.05 7.10
N ASP A 98 21.91 7.66 7.01
CA ASP A 98 23.00 8.39 6.37
C ASP A 98 23.09 8.16 4.84
N LYS A 99 22.15 7.39 4.28
CA LYS A 99 22.07 7.05 2.85
C LYS A 99 20.65 7.21 2.30
N PRO A 100 20.51 7.47 0.98
CA PRO A 100 19.20 7.54 0.35
C PRO A 100 18.43 6.23 0.51
N VAL A 101 17.11 6.33 0.65
CA VAL A 101 16.22 5.17 0.78
C VAL A 101 15.12 5.25 -0.27
N ARG A 102 15.06 4.23 -1.13
CA ARG A 102 13.90 3.99 -1.99
C ARG A 102 12.77 3.36 -1.17
N MET A 103 11.57 3.89 -1.31
CA MET A 103 10.38 3.43 -0.62
C MET A 103 9.26 3.14 -1.61
N GLU A 104 8.68 1.95 -1.48
CA GLU A 104 7.41 1.59 -2.10
C GLU A 104 6.32 1.75 -1.05
N ILE A 105 5.37 2.65 -1.30
CA ILE A 105 4.25 2.93 -0.39
C ILE A 105 2.95 2.56 -1.09
N VAL A 106 2.05 1.89 -0.36
CA VAL A 106 0.73 1.51 -0.85
C VAL A 106 -0.33 1.96 0.14
N LYS A 107 -1.35 2.65 -0.36
CA LYS A 107 -2.58 2.99 0.37
C LYS A 107 -3.78 2.44 -0.40
N VAL A 108 -4.62 1.68 0.27
CA VAL A 108 -5.95 1.34 -0.26
C VAL A 108 -6.96 2.36 0.24
N ALA A 109 -7.65 2.97 -0.72
CA ALA A 109 -8.75 3.90 -0.50
C ALA A 109 -10.09 3.22 -0.81
N PHE A 110 -11.06 3.42 0.06
CA PHE A 110 -12.43 2.95 -0.10
C PHE A 110 -13.30 4.14 -0.48
N GLY A 111 -14.01 4.05 -1.60
CA GLY A 111 -14.80 5.17 -2.12
C GLY A 111 -14.66 5.34 -3.63
N GLU A 112 -14.80 6.57 -4.09
CA GLU A 112 -14.76 6.94 -5.50
C GLU A 112 -13.79 8.10 -5.76
N ARG A 113 -13.35 8.19 -7.02
CA ARG A 113 -12.55 9.31 -7.55
C ARG A 113 -11.32 9.63 -6.70
N PRO A 114 -10.43 8.66 -6.50
CA PRO A 114 -9.15 8.93 -5.86
C PRO A 114 -8.32 9.91 -6.70
N GLU A 115 -7.66 10.84 -6.02
CA GLU A 115 -6.64 11.73 -6.54
C GLU A 115 -5.41 11.61 -5.64
N ALA A 116 -4.21 11.74 -6.20
CA ALA A 116 -2.99 11.62 -5.41
C ALA A 116 -1.86 12.47 -6.00
N GLY A 117 -1.04 13.03 -5.11
CA GLY A 117 0.13 13.82 -5.43
C GLY A 117 1.39 12.99 -5.68
N GLN A 118 2.51 13.68 -5.87
CA GLN A 118 3.87 13.11 -5.91
C GLN A 118 4.06 11.95 -6.90
N GLY A 119 3.36 12.00 -8.04
CA GLY A 119 3.51 11.01 -9.12
C GLY A 119 2.92 9.63 -8.79
N ALA A 120 2.01 9.56 -7.82
CA ALA A 120 1.35 8.31 -7.45
C ALA A 120 0.68 7.64 -8.66
N GLN A 121 0.66 6.31 -8.64
CA GLN A 121 -0.11 5.49 -9.55
C GLN A 121 -1.41 5.07 -8.87
N ILE A 122 -2.52 5.15 -9.60
CA ILE A 122 -3.85 4.82 -9.09
C ILE A 122 -4.41 3.66 -9.92
N GLU A 123 -4.73 2.56 -9.25
CA GLU A 123 -5.36 1.38 -9.84
C GLU A 123 -6.73 1.17 -9.19
N MET A 124 -7.81 1.22 -9.99
CA MET A 124 -9.15 0.90 -9.49
C MET A 124 -9.29 -0.61 -9.35
N LEU A 125 -9.60 -1.06 -8.14
CA LEU A 125 -9.75 -2.47 -7.81
C LEU A 125 -11.22 -2.88 -7.86
N SER A 126 -11.46 -4.13 -8.24
CA SER A 126 -12.79 -4.73 -8.13
C SER A 126 -13.02 -5.17 -6.68
N PRO A 127 -13.98 -4.61 -5.91
CA PRO A 127 -14.26 -5.04 -4.53
C PRO A 127 -14.73 -6.49 -4.40
N TYR A 128 -14.97 -7.16 -5.53
CA TYR A 128 -15.39 -8.55 -5.65
C TYR A 128 -14.26 -9.52 -6.03
N ASP A 129 -13.04 -9.03 -6.23
CA ASP A 129 -11.90 -9.90 -6.53
C ASP A 129 -11.55 -10.73 -5.29
N PRO A 130 -11.65 -12.07 -5.34
CA PRO A 130 -11.37 -12.94 -4.21
C PRO A 130 -9.90 -12.92 -3.77
N ARG A 131 -9.00 -12.37 -4.60
CA ARG A 131 -7.57 -12.18 -4.28
C ARG A 131 -7.33 -10.93 -3.43
N LEU A 132 -8.27 -9.99 -3.36
CA LEU A 132 -8.16 -8.88 -2.42
C LEU A 132 -8.16 -9.43 -1.00
N GLY A 133 -7.17 -9.13 -0.18
CA GLY A 133 -7.08 -9.67 1.19
C GLY A 133 -6.54 -11.09 1.33
N SER A 134 -6.02 -11.71 0.25
CA SER A 134 -5.10 -12.85 0.38
C SER A 134 -3.67 -12.41 0.76
N GLU A 135 -3.39 -11.11 0.63
CA GLU A 135 -2.28 -10.43 1.32
C GLU A 135 -2.76 -10.19 2.76
N ASP A 136 -1.98 -10.63 3.76
CA ASP A 136 -2.37 -10.76 5.18
C ASP A 136 -3.07 -9.54 5.81
N ASP A 137 -2.92 -8.35 5.22
CA ASP A 137 -3.39 -7.09 5.78
C ASP A 137 -4.90 -6.84 5.64
N TRP A 138 -5.64 -7.49 4.71
CA TRP A 138 -7.07 -7.16 4.45
C TRP A 138 -8.05 -8.32 4.57
N ASN A 139 -7.71 -9.39 5.29
CA ASN A 139 -8.61 -10.54 5.49
C ASN A 139 -9.98 -10.14 6.10
N TRP A 140 -10.02 -9.05 6.89
CA TRP A 140 -11.26 -8.52 7.46
C TRP A 140 -12.29 -8.07 6.41
N TRP A 141 -11.85 -7.70 5.19
CA TRP A 141 -12.70 -7.22 4.11
C TRP A 141 -13.81 -8.22 3.76
N HIS A 142 -13.44 -9.50 3.65
CA HIS A 142 -14.38 -10.58 3.32
C HIS A 142 -15.30 -10.95 4.48
N GLY A 143 -14.86 -10.73 5.71
CA GLY A 143 -15.66 -10.93 6.92
C GLY A 143 -16.63 -9.78 7.21
N TYR A 144 -16.42 -8.62 6.60
CA TYR A 144 -17.25 -7.45 6.84
C TYR A 144 -18.53 -7.48 5.99
N SER A 145 -19.67 -7.36 6.68
CA SER A 145 -20.98 -7.30 6.02
C SER A 145 -21.25 -5.88 5.52
N TRP A 146 -20.76 -5.59 4.31
CA TRP A 146 -21.00 -4.31 3.66
C TRP A 146 -22.50 -4.04 3.48
N PRO A 147 -22.98 -2.81 3.73
CA PRO A 147 -24.34 -2.44 3.37
C PRO A 147 -24.59 -2.74 1.89
N TRP A 148 -25.75 -3.31 1.56
CA TRP A 148 -26.08 -3.71 0.17
C TRP A 148 -26.01 -2.56 -0.85
N TRP A 149 -26.12 -1.31 -0.39
CA TRP A 149 -25.99 -0.10 -1.21
C TRP A 149 -24.54 0.34 -1.42
N TRP A 150 -23.59 -0.14 -0.61
CA TRP A 150 -22.24 0.40 -0.54
C TRP A 150 -21.54 0.34 -1.90
N SER A 151 -21.56 -0.81 -2.56
CA SER A 151 -20.89 -1.01 -3.84
C SER A 151 -21.53 -0.27 -5.01
N ARG A 152 -22.72 0.35 -4.80
CA ARG A 152 -23.35 1.21 -5.81
C ARG A 152 -22.62 2.56 -5.95
N PHE A 153 -22.02 3.04 -4.85
CA PHE A 153 -21.45 4.38 -4.73
C PHE A 153 -19.97 4.36 -4.39
N ASN A 154 -19.51 3.37 -3.64
CA ASN A 154 -18.14 3.21 -3.23
C ASN A 154 -17.49 2.03 -3.97
N GLY A 155 -16.24 2.22 -4.33
CA GLY A 155 -15.36 1.18 -4.85
C GLY A 155 -14.07 1.10 -4.03
N MET A 156 -13.03 0.56 -4.65
CA MET A 156 -11.72 0.43 -4.05
C MET A 156 -10.66 0.92 -5.02
N ALA A 157 -9.63 1.56 -4.51
CA ALA A 157 -8.46 1.96 -5.29
C ALA A 157 -7.18 1.65 -4.52
N ARG A 158 -6.17 1.15 -5.25
CA ARG A 158 -4.79 1.07 -4.78
C ARG A 158 -4.08 2.33 -5.27
N ILE A 159 -3.52 3.08 -4.33
CA ILE A 159 -2.69 4.25 -4.58
C ILE A 159 -1.26 3.88 -4.19
N SER A 160 -0.33 3.98 -5.12
CA SER A 160 1.05 3.53 -4.94
C SER A 160 2.05 4.64 -5.26
N TRP A 161 3.08 4.77 -4.42
CA TRP A 161 4.22 5.66 -4.65
C TRP A 161 5.52 4.85 -4.69
N ASP A 162 6.43 5.26 -5.55
CA ASP A 162 7.81 4.80 -5.60
C ASP A 162 8.71 6.03 -5.56
N ILE A 163 9.26 6.31 -4.38
CA ILE A 163 9.98 7.55 -4.10
C ILE A 163 11.35 7.25 -3.50
N THR A 164 12.28 8.18 -3.66
CA THR A 164 13.56 8.16 -2.97
C THR A 164 13.62 9.33 -2.00
N ILE A 165 13.93 9.05 -0.74
CA ILE A 165 14.12 10.06 0.30
C ILE A 165 15.61 10.13 0.64
N GLU A 166 16.19 11.30 0.42
CA GLU A 166 17.60 11.58 0.72
C GLU A 166 17.91 11.52 2.23
N PRO A 167 19.19 11.33 2.63
CA PRO A 167 19.58 11.26 4.04
C PRO A 167 19.09 12.45 4.86
N GLY A 168 18.46 12.18 6.00
CA GLY A 168 17.96 13.21 6.93
C GLY A 168 16.76 14.03 6.41
N GLN A 169 16.26 13.75 5.20
CA GLN A 169 15.15 14.49 4.61
C GLN A 169 13.78 13.93 5.01
N SER A 170 12.79 14.81 4.95
CA SER A 170 11.38 14.48 5.06
C SER A 170 10.68 14.71 3.73
N MET A 171 9.71 13.86 3.42
CA MET A 171 8.85 13.97 2.25
C MET A 171 7.40 13.75 2.67
N GLU A 172 6.51 14.55 2.12
CA GLU A 172 5.07 14.38 2.26
C GLU A 172 4.51 13.70 1.02
N ILE A 173 3.64 12.73 1.22
CA ILE A 173 2.77 12.17 0.18
C ILE A 173 1.32 12.46 0.53
N ASP A 174 0.53 12.77 -0.48
CA ASP A 174 -0.89 13.09 -0.30
C ASP A 174 -1.79 12.32 -1.25
N ALA A 175 -3.00 12.03 -0.77
CA ALA A 175 -4.09 11.51 -1.57
C ALA A 175 -5.41 11.98 -1.02
N ASN A 176 -6.46 11.92 -1.83
CA ASN A 176 -7.82 12.12 -1.37
C ASN A 176 -8.80 11.27 -2.18
N TRP A 177 -9.99 11.03 -1.64
CA TRP A 177 -11.06 10.34 -2.33
C TRP A 177 -12.42 10.73 -1.76
N GLY A 178 -13.48 10.54 -2.54
CA GLY A 178 -14.85 10.68 -2.07
C GLY A 178 -15.34 9.38 -1.43
N TYR A 179 -16.10 9.48 -0.34
CA TYR A 179 -16.76 8.34 0.29
C TYR A 179 -18.23 8.64 0.57
N PHE A 180 -19.10 7.77 0.08
CA PHE A 180 -20.52 7.88 0.33
C PHE A 180 -20.92 7.18 1.62
N TRP A 181 -21.72 7.89 2.42
CA TRP A 181 -22.31 7.40 3.65
C TRP A 181 -23.81 7.71 3.67
N ARG A 182 -24.57 6.85 4.35
CA ARG A 182 -26.03 7.01 4.53
C ARG A 182 -26.36 7.36 5.97
#